data_AF-A0A075HBI8-F1
#
_entry.id   AF-A0A075HBI8-F1
#
_cell.length_a   1.000
_cell.length_b   1.000
_cell.length_c   1.000
_cell.angle_alpha   90.00
_cell.angle_beta   90.00
_cell.angle_gamma   90.00
#
_symmetry.space_group_name_H-M   'P 1'
#
loop_
_entity.id
_entity.type
_entity.pdbx_description
1 polymer ?
#
loop_
_entity_poly.entity_id
_entity_poly.type
_entity_poly.pdbx_seq_one_letter_code
_entity_poly.pdbx_strand_id
1 'polypeptide(L)'
;MIKKGIPVGFGMGSSAGSAAAAAVAFNKLFRLNLDSNSLVKFAGVGEKASAGSVHYDNVAASVLGGFVIVRTNPLDIIRIEPPKDLAFSLAIPKLKVPQKKTKISRSVIPKKVSFADSVANLSNAAAIVMGFMNKDSVLIGKSIKDVIVEPARKHMIPGFSRVKENALSAGALGVTISGAGPSVIAFAGKSSNLKKIGMAMKRGFASAKTDCQIVRCKSSKGASSI
;
A
#
# COMPACT_ATOMS: atom_id res chain seq x y z
N MET A 1 -4.17 -25.79 -3.08
CA MET A 1 -3.65 -25.15 -4.33
C MET A 1 -3.66 -23.63 -4.15
N ILE A 2 -2.59 -22.91 -4.48
CA ILE A 2 -2.54 -21.43 -4.40
C ILE A 2 -2.85 -20.84 -5.78
N LYS A 3 -3.92 -20.04 -5.89
CA LYS A 3 -4.23 -19.25 -7.09
C LYS A 3 -3.76 -17.82 -6.90
N LYS A 4 -2.80 -17.36 -7.71
CA LYS A 4 -2.21 -16.02 -7.55
C LYS A 4 -3.01 -14.96 -8.32
N GLY A 5 -3.69 -14.08 -7.58
CA GLY A 5 -4.48 -12.98 -8.16
C GLY A 5 -3.81 -11.59 -8.11
N ILE A 6 -2.65 -11.47 -7.44
CA ILE A 6 -1.97 -10.19 -7.23
C ILE A 6 -0.70 -10.13 -8.08
N PRO A 7 -0.60 -9.20 -9.05
CA PRO A 7 0.59 -9.03 -9.88
C PRO A 7 1.88 -8.82 -9.06
N VAL A 8 2.92 -9.58 -9.38
CA VAL A 8 4.20 -9.57 -8.67
C VAL A 8 5.02 -8.33 -9.05
N GLY A 9 5.62 -7.67 -8.07
CA GLY A 9 6.54 -6.56 -8.30
C GLY A 9 5.87 -5.21 -8.62
N PHE A 10 4.53 -5.16 -8.55
CA PHE A 10 3.75 -3.95 -8.83
C PHE A 10 3.37 -3.14 -7.57
N GLY A 11 3.94 -3.46 -6.41
CA GLY A 11 3.74 -2.68 -5.18
C GLY A 11 2.45 -3.02 -4.41
N MET A 12 1.79 -4.13 -4.74
CA MET A 12 0.50 -4.55 -4.16
C MET A 12 0.61 -5.66 -3.09
N GLY A 13 1.80 -5.86 -2.49
CA GLY A 13 1.96 -6.88 -1.44
C GLY A 13 1.76 -8.34 -1.90
N SER A 14 2.14 -8.67 -3.15
CA SER A 14 1.93 -10.02 -3.72
C SER A 14 2.57 -11.16 -2.93
N SER A 15 3.77 -10.96 -2.36
CA SER A 15 4.45 -11.93 -1.49
C SER A 15 3.73 -12.08 -0.15
N ALA A 16 3.44 -10.95 0.50
CA ALA A 16 2.68 -10.90 1.74
C ALA A 16 1.31 -11.56 1.63
N GLY A 17 0.60 -11.38 0.52
CA GLY A 17 -0.70 -12.02 0.28
C GLY A 17 -0.62 -13.55 0.24
N SER A 18 0.41 -14.11 -0.42
CA SER A 18 0.65 -15.56 -0.40
C SER A 18 1.01 -16.08 0.99
N ALA A 19 1.84 -15.33 1.74
CA ALA A 19 2.24 -15.71 3.08
C ALA A 19 1.07 -15.64 4.09
N ALA A 20 0.23 -14.61 3.98
CA ALA A 20 -0.99 -14.45 4.77
C ALA A 20 -1.98 -15.57 4.50
N ALA A 21 -2.21 -15.91 3.23
CA ALA A 21 -3.10 -17.00 2.85
C ALA A 21 -2.62 -18.34 3.44
N ALA A 22 -1.32 -18.63 3.36
CA ALA A 22 -0.74 -19.84 3.95
C ALA A 22 -0.90 -19.86 5.48
N ALA A 23 -0.55 -18.77 6.17
CA ALA A 23 -0.63 -18.69 7.62
C ALA A 23 -2.08 -18.84 8.13
N VAL A 24 -3.05 -18.16 7.50
CA VAL A 24 -4.48 -18.29 7.84
C VAL A 24 -4.98 -19.71 7.58
N ALA A 25 -4.61 -20.30 6.45
CA ALA A 25 -4.99 -21.68 6.12
C ALA A 25 -4.45 -22.68 7.16
N PHE A 26 -3.18 -22.57 7.55
CA PHE A 26 -2.58 -23.47 8.55
C PHE A 26 -3.13 -23.25 9.95
N ASN A 27 -3.34 -21.99 10.36
CA ASN A 27 -3.98 -21.67 11.64
C ASN A 27 -5.37 -22.34 11.74
N LYS A 28 -6.14 -22.32 10.65
CA LYS A 28 -7.46 -22.95 10.58
C LYS A 28 -7.38 -24.47 10.51
N LEU A 29 -6.52 -25.02 9.63
CA LEU A 29 -6.38 -26.46 9.41
C LEU A 29 -5.96 -27.20 10.68
N PHE A 30 -5.01 -26.65 11.42
CA PHE A 30 -4.48 -27.25 12.64
C PHE A 30 -5.11 -26.72 13.93
N ARG A 31 -6.13 -25.84 13.82
CA ARG A 31 -6.87 -25.27 14.97
C ARG A 31 -5.93 -24.63 16.01
N LEU A 32 -4.90 -23.92 15.54
CA LEU A 32 -3.82 -23.42 16.39
C LEU A 32 -4.25 -22.25 17.30
N ASN A 33 -5.40 -21.61 17.02
CA ASN A 33 -5.95 -20.49 17.79
C ASN A 33 -4.94 -19.35 18.01
N LEU A 34 -4.11 -19.08 17.00
CA LEU A 34 -3.09 -18.03 17.07
C LEU A 34 -3.74 -16.65 17.19
N ASP A 35 -3.21 -15.82 18.08
CA ASP A 35 -3.52 -14.39 18.13
C ASP A 35 -2.98 -13.65 16.89
N SER A 36 -3.46 -12.42 16.69
CA SER A 36 -3.10 -11.59 15.54
C SER A 36 -1.59 -11.36 15.37
N ASN A 37 -0.86 -11.10 16.46
CA ASN A 37 0.57 -10.83 16.41
C ASN A 37 1.34 -12.10 16.06
N SER A 38 0.97 -13.23 16.67
CA SER A 38 1.54 -14.54 16.36
C SER A 38 1.28 -14.94 14.90
N LEU A 39 0.05 -14.75 14.41
CA LEU A 39 -0.30 -15.08 13.04
C LEU A 39 0.49 -14.24 12.02
N VAL A 40 0.63 -12.94 12.26
CA VAL A 40 1.45 -12.06 11.41
C VAL A 40 2.93 -12.41 11.51
N LYS A 41 3.44 -12.77 12.70
CA LYS A 41 4.82 -13.23 12.89
C LYS A 41 5.12 -14.43 12.00
N PHE A 42 4.27 -15.46 12.01
CA PHE A 42 4.45 -16.65 11.18
C PHE A 42 4.27 -16.37 9.70
N ALA A 43 3.31 -15.54 9.31
CA ALA A 43 3.19 -15.07 7.94
C ALA A 43 4.47 -14.32 7.49
N GLY A 44 5.08 -13.52 8.37
CA GLY A 44 6.35 -12.86 8.12
C GLY A 44 7.50 -13.84 7.86
N VAL A 45 7.59 -14.92 8.65
CA VAL A 45 8.56 -16.01 8.40
C VAL A 45 8.35 -16.63 7.01
N GLY A 46 7.09 -16.87 6.62
CA GLY A 46 6.75 -17.35 5.27
C GLY A 46 7.17 -16.37 4.16
N GLU A 47 6.98 -15.06 4.37
CA GLU A 47 7.43 -14.05 3.41
C GLU A 47 8.97 -14.03 3.29
N LYS A 48 9.69 -14.17 4.41
CA LYS A 48 11.16 -14.30 4.38
C LYS A 48 11.59 -15.49 3.52
N ALA A 49 10.94 -16.63 3.70
CA ALA A 49 11.25 -17.84 2.93
C ALA A 49 10.95 -17.65 1.43
N SER A 50 9.85 -16.96 1.08
CA SER A 50 9.45 -16.78 -0.32
C SER A 50 10.18 -15.64 -1.04
N ALA A 51 10.53 -14.55 -0.35
CA ALA A 51 11.00 -13.30 -0.95
C ALA A 51 12.35 -12.80 -0.40
N GLY A 52 12.95 -13.53 0.55
CA GLY A 52 14.25 -13.23 1.16
C GLY A 52 14.24 -12.09 2.18
N SER A 53 13.11 -11.45 2.43
CA SER A 53 12.97 -10.38 3.43
C SER A 53 11.54 -10.26 3.92
N VAL A 54 11.36 -9.79 5.15
CA VAL A 54 10.03 -9.61 5.77
C VAL A 54 9.62 -8.16 5.71
N HIS A 55 8.41 -7.88 5.21
CA HIS A 55 7.78 -6.57 5.16
C HIS A 55 6.51 -6.62 6.00
N TYR A 56 6.67 -6.47 7.31
CA TYR A 56 5.57 -6.66 8.27
C TYR A 56 4.39 -5.71 8.03
N ASP A 57 4.61 -4.54 7.43
CA ASP A 57 3.55 -3.63 6.97
C ASP A 57 2.60 -4.31 5.97
N ASN A 58 3.14 -4.93 4.93
CA ASN A 58 2.34 -5.64 3.92
C ASN A 58 1.75 -6.93 4.48
N VAL A 59 2.51 -7.67 5.28
CA VAL A 59 2.05 -8.94 5.88
C VAL A 59 0.91 -8.68 6.85
N ALA A 60 1.05 -7.73 7.77
CA ALA A 60 0.00 -7.35 8.71
C ALA A 60 -1.27 -6.91 7.98
N ALA A 61 -1.15 -6.04 6.97
CA ALA A 61 -2.29 -5.59 6.19
C ALA A 61 -2.98 -6.74 5.42
N SER A 62 -2.20 -7.70 4.90
CA SER A 62 -2.73 -8.87 4.19
C SER A 62 -3.43 -9.85 5.11
N VAL A 63 -2.90 -10.06 6.32
CA VAL A 63 -3.49 -10.97 7.31
C VAL A 63 -4.73 -10.35 7.95
N LEU A 64 -4.62 -9.14 8.48
CA LEU A 64 -5.62 -8.52 9.38
C LEU A 64 -6.61 -7.59 8.66
N GLY A 65 -6.26 -7.12 7.46
CA GLY A 65 -7.00 -6.07 6.77
C GLY A 65 -7.01 -4.73 7.50
N GLY A 66 -7.87 -3.83 7.03
CA GLY A 66 -8.00 -2.48 7.58
C GLY A 66 -6.75 -1.62 7.38
N PHE A 67 -6.54 -0.68 8.31
CA PHE A 67 -5.32 0.10 8.42
C PHE A 67 -4.49 -0.42 9.59
N VAL A 68 -3.21 -0.69 9.35
CA VAL A 68 -2.32 -1.30 10.35
C VAL A 68 -1.14 -0.40 10.64
N ILE A 69 -0.78 -0.32 11.92
CA ILE A 69 0.45 0.29 12.41
C ILE A 69 1.32 -0.85 12.92
N VAL A 70 2.57 -0.89 12.46
CA VAL A 70 3.50 -1.98 12.77
C VAL A 70 4.69 -1.43 13.53
N ARG A 71 4.89 -1.94 14.74
CA ARG A 71 6.12 -1.79 15.52
C ARG A 71 6.84 -3.12 15.50
N THR A 72 8.16 -3.13 15.32
CA THR A 72 8.93 -4.37 15.10
C THR A 72 9.88 -4.74 16.25
N ASN A 73 9.93 -3.97 17.34
CA ASN A 73 10.77 -4.26 18.49
C ASN A 73 10.12 -3.85 19.83
N PRO A 74 9.36 -4.73 20.50
CA PRO A 74 8.87 -6.03 20.02
C PRO A 74 7.84 -5.88 18.87
N LEU A 75 7.50 -6.99 18.20
CA LEU A 75 6.43 -6.98 17.20
C LEU A 75 5.09 -6.67 17.88
N ASP A 76 4.49 -5.55 17.50
CA ASP A 76 3.21 -5.08 18.01
C ASP A 76 2.43 -4.43 16.87
N ILE A 77 1.21 -4.93 16.63
CA ILE A 77 0.40 -4.59 15.47
C ILE A 77 -0.92 -4.02 15.95
N ILE A 78 -1.16 -2.77 15.60
CA ILE A 78 -2.39 -2.07 15.92
C ILE A 78 -3.22 -2.00 14.65
N ARG A 79 -4.43 -2.56 14.69
CA ARG A 79 -5.39 -2.51 13.59
C ARG A 79 -6.47 -1.47 13.90
N ILE A 80 -6.67 -0.55 12.96
CA ILE A 80 -7.74 0.43 12.99
C ILE A 80 -8.69 0.13 11.84
N GLU A 81 -9.98 0.05 12.15
CA GLU A 81 -11.00 -0.09 11.11
C GLU A 81 -11.01 1.19 10.24
N PRO A 82 -11.03 1.09 8.91
CA PRO A 82 -11.07 2.26 8.04
C PRO A 82 -12.44 2.98 8.04
N PRO A 83 -12.50 4.25 7.59
CA PRO A 83 -13.77 4.89 7.23
C PRO A 83 -14.51 4.08 6.15
N LYS A 84 -15.84 3.95 6.26
CA LYS A 84 -16.65 3.16 5.30
C LYS A 84 -16.69 3.78 3.90
N ASP A 85 -16.52 5.10 3.82
CA ASP A 85 -16.53 5.85 2.57
C ASP A 85 -15.15 5.95 1.90
N LEU A 86 -14.09 5.49 2.59
CA LEU A 86 -12.74 5.47 2.05
C LEU A 86 -12.64 4.42 0.94
N ALA A 87 -12.28 4.88 -0.25
CA ALA A 87 -12.07 4.04 -1.41
C ALA A 87 -10.82 4.46 -2.18
N PHE A 88 -10.40 3.59 -3.10
CA PHE A 88 -9.15 3.76 -3.82
C PHE A 88 -9.33 3.53 -5.32
N SER A 89 -8.61 4.31 -6.12
CA SER A 89 -8.34 4.03 -7.52
C SER A 89 -6.86 3.70 -7.65
N LEU A 90 -6.55 2.45 -7.98
CA LEU A 90 -5.21 1.94 -8.20
C LEU A 90 -4.93 1.89 -9.70
N ALA A 91 -3.88 2.58 -10.13
CA ALA A 91 -3.39 2.52 -11.50
C ALA A 91 -2.11 1.69 -11.55
N ILE A 92 -2.18 0.55 -12.24
CA ILE A 92 -1.12 -0.44 -12.38
C ILE A 92 -0.52 -0.29 -13.78
N PRO A 93 0.66 0.32 -13.95
CA PRO A 93 1.23 0.54 -15.27
C PRO A 93 1.61 -0.80 -15.92
N LYS A 94 1.39 -0.93 -17.23
CA LYS A 94 1.81 -2.09 -18.01
C LYS A 94 3.27 -1.89 -18.44
N LEU A 95 4.19 -2.41 -17.64
CA LEU A 95 5.62 -2.34 -17.91
C LEU A 95 6.31 -3.65 -17.50
N LYS A 96 7.49 -3.90 -18.07
CA LYS A 96 8.35 -5.01 -17.62
C LYS A 96 8.95 -4.64 -16.27
N VAL A 97 8.56 -5.36 -15.22
CA VAL A 97 9.13 -5.15 -13.88
C VAL A 97 10.47 -5.90 -13.82
N PRO A 98 11.60 -5.22 -13.56
CA PRO A 98 12.89 -5.89 -13.45
C PRO A 98 12.92 -6.86 -12.25
N GLN A 99 13.79 -7.87 -12.32
CA GLN A 99 14.07 -8.72 -11.16
C GLN A 99 14.61 -7.87 -10.00
N LYS A 100 14.30 -8.25 -8.75
CA LYS A 100 14.74 -7.53 -7.53
C LYS A 100 14.31 -6.06 -7.45
N LYS A 101 13.28 -5.65 -8.18
CA LYS A 101 12.78 -4.26 -8.21
C LYS A 101 12.45 -3.67 -6.84
N THR A 102 11.90 -4.46 -5.92
CA THR A 102 11.66 -4.02 -4.53
C THR A 102 12.96 -3.66 -3.81
N LYS A 103 14.05 -4.40 -4.06
CA LYS A 103 15.37 -4.11 -3.50
C LYS A 103 15.93 -2.81 -4.08
N ILE A 104 15.82 -2.60 -5.39
CA ILE A 104 16.26 -1.36 -6.06
C ILE A 104 15.47 -0.14 -5.55
N SER A 105 14.15 -0.28 -5.42
CA SER A 105 13.29 0.79 -4.91
C SER A 105 13.58 1.17 -3.44
N ARG A 106 14.25 0.29 -2.69
CA ARG A 106 14.74 0.59 -1.34
C ARG A 106 16.12 1.21 -1.33
N SER A 107 17.00 0.85 -2.27
CA SER A 107 18.35 1.42 -2.34
C SER A 107 18.37 2.89 -2.73
N VAL A 108 17.31 3.40 -3.38
CA VAL A 108 17.19 4.81 -3.73
C VAL A 108 16.74 5.70 -2.56
N ILE A 109 16.28 5.12 -1.44
CA ILE A 109 15.85 5.90 -0.27
C ILE A 109 17.09 6.51 0.41
N PRO A 110 17.07 7.81 0.75
CA PRO A 110 18.20 8.45 1.42
C PRO A 110 18.46 7.82 2.79
N LYS A 111 19.76 7.63 3.11
CA LYS A 111 20.20 7.12 4.43
C LYS A 111 20.17 8.19 5.53
N LYS A 112 20.17 9.46 5.14
CA LYS A 112 20.11 10.62 6.03
C LYS A 112 19.05 11.58 5.49
N VAL A 113 18.25 12.14 6.38
CA VAL A 113 17.20 13.11 6.07
C VAL A 113 17.37 14.32 6.98
N SER A 114 16.86 15.47 6.57
CA SER A 114 16.85 16.62 7.46
C SER A 114 15.91 16.36 8.64
N PHE A 115 16.19 17.01 9.77
CA PHE A 115 15.27 16.95 10.91
C PHE A 115 13.90 17.55 10.53
N ALA A 116 13.88 18.62 9.74
CA ALA A 116 12.66 19.25 9.24
C ALA A 116 11.79 18.29 8.43
N ASP A 117 12.38 17.55 7.48
CA ASP A 117 11.64 16.55 6.69
C ASP A 117 11.12 15.41 7.56
N SER A 118 11.90 15.01 8.57
CA SER A 118 11.50 13.98 9.53
C SER A 118 10.29 14.42 10.36
N VAL A 119 10.30 15.66 10.86
CA VAL A 119 9.18 16.26 11.58
C VAL A 119 7.94 16.37 10.67
N ALA A 120 8.11 16.81 9.42
CA ALA A 120 7.02 16.93 8.46
C ALA A 120 6.36 15.57 8.18
N ASN A 121 7.15 14.53 7.87
CA ASN A 121 6.62 13.19 7.63
C ASN A 121 5.99 12.57 8.89
N LEU A 122 6.56 12.80 10.08
CA LEU A 122 5.98 12.31 11.34
C LEU A 122 4.64 12.99 11.64
N SER A 123 4.54 14.30 11.42
CA SER A 123 3.28 15.06 11.56
C SER A 123 2.21 14.52 10.60
N ASN A 124 2.56 14.31 9.33
CA ASN A 124 1.65 13.73 8.34
C ASN A 124 1.22 12.30 8.72
N ALA A 125 2.14 11.46 9.20
CA ALA A 125 1.84 10.11 9.66
C ALA A 125 0.88 10.11 10.87
N ALA A 126 1.12 10.98 11.86
CA ALA A 126 0.22 11.14 13.00
C ALA A 126 -1.17 11.62 12.58
N ALA A 127 -1.23 12.56 11.64
CA ALA A 127 -2.50 13.04 11.08
C ALA A 127 -3.26 11.95 10.30
N ILE A 128 -2.56 11.06 9.57
CA ILE A 128 -3.17 9.88 8.95
C ILE A 128 -3.79 8.98 10.02
N VAL A 129 -3.07 8.67 11.11
CA VAL A 129 -3.59 7.86 12.21
C VAL A 129 -4.84 8.49 12.81
N MET A 130 -4.80 9.80 13.09
CA MET A 130 -5.97 10.54 13.58
C MET A 130 -7.15 10.50 12.59
N GLY A 131 -6.89 10.61 11.29
CA GLY A 131 -7.93 10.49 10.26
C GLY A 131 -8.59 9.10 10.27
N PHE A 132 -7.81 8.03 10.45
CA PHE A 132 -8.37 6.68 10.60
C PHE A 132 -9.17 6.52 11.90
N MET A 133 -8.68 7.05 13.02
CA MET A 133 -9.40 7.01 14.30
C MET A 133 -10.74 7.76 14.24
N ASN A 134 -10.75 8.94 13.61
CA ASN A 134 -11.92 9.80 13.51
C ASN A 134 -12.84 9.46 12.33
N LYS A 135 -12.50 8.45 11.52
CA LYS A 135 -13.19 8.11 10.26
C LYS A 135 -13.24 9.27 9.26
N ASP A 136 -12.24 10.15 9.28
CA ASP A 136 -12.14 11.32 8.40
C ASP A 136 -11.28 10.99 7.16
N SER A 137 -11.96 10.55 6.09
CA SER A 137 -11.33 10.26 4.80
C SER A 137 -10.61 11.47 4.20
N VAL A 138 -11.10 12.70 4.46
CA VAL A 138 -10.51 13.94 3.93
C VAL A 138 -9.18 14.23 4.63
N LEU A 139 -9.14 14.11 5.96
CA LEU A 139 -7.90 14.24 6.73
C LEU A 139 -6.86 13.21 6.28
N ILE A 140 -7.25 11.94 6.14
CA ILE A 140 -6.36 10.88 5.63
C ILE A 140 -5.73 11.30 4.31
N GLY A 141 -6.56 11.70 3.32
CA GLY A 141 -6.08 12.08 1.99
C GLY A 141 -5.17 13.31 2.00
N LYS A 142 -5.55 14.37 2.72
CA LYS A 142 -4.75 15.61 2.83
C LYS A 142 -3.39 15.38 3.49
N SER A 143 -3.31 14.38 4.37
CA SER A 143 -2.09 13.98 5.05
C SER A 143 -1.23 12.98 4.26
N ILE A 144 -1.67 12.53 3.06
CA ILE A 144 -0.81 11.78 2.12
C ILE A 144 0.20 12.74 1.47
N LYS A 145 1.20 13.12 2.25
CA LYS A 145 2.33 13.96 1.84
C LYS A 145 3.61 13.37 2.38
N ASP A 146 4.39 12.79 1.48
CA ASP A 146 5.69 12.20 1.80
C ASP A 146 6.78 13.03 1.12
N VAL A 147 7.61 13.69 1.93
CA VAL A 147 8.71 14.54 1.44
C VAL A 147 10.05 13.79 1.39
N ILE A 148 10.07 12.50 1.75
CA ILE A 148 11.30 11.69 1.85
C ILE A 148 11.31 10.58 0.80
N VAL A 149 10.33 9.66 0.84
CA VAL A 149 10.39 8.42 0.05
C VAL A 149 9.80 8.61 -1.35
N GLU A 150 8.70 9.35 -1.48
CA GLU A 150 8.08 9.66 -2.77
C GLU A 150 9.03 10.43 -3.71
N PRO A 151 9.71 11.52 -3.29
CA PRO A 151 10.66 12.23 -4.15
C PRO A 151 11.83 11.33 -4.58
N ALA A 152 12.31 10.47 -3.68
CA ALA A 152 13.36 9.51 -3.97
C ALA A 152 12.93 8.40 -4.94
N ARG A 153 11.64 8.08 -5.05
CA ARG A 153 11.14 6.97 -5.89
C ARG A 153 10.44 7.40 -7.16
N LYS A 154 9.90 8.62 -7.23
CA LYS A 154 9.01 9.04 -8.33
C LYS A 154 9.63 8.90 -9.72
N HIS A 155 10.95 9.07 -9.84
CA HIS A 155 11.68 8.94 -11.09
C HIS A 155 11.68 7.51 -11.66
N MET A 156 11.43 6.50 -10.82
CA MET A 156 11.30 5.10 -11.24
C MET A 156 9.93 4.76 -11.83
N ILE A 157 8.98 5.71 -11.83
CA ILE A 157 7.60 5.51 -12.25
C ILE A 157 7.31 6.46 -13.42
N PRO A 158 7.13 5.92 -14.64
CA PRO A 158 6.86 6.74 -15.83
C PRO A 158 5.66 7.66 -15.63
N GLY A 159 5.86 8.97 -15.83
CA GLY A 159 4.78 9.96 -15.77
C GLY A 159 4.16 10.19 -14.39
N PHE A 160 4.80 9.75 -13.30
CA PHE A 160 4.23 9.84 -11.94
C PHE A 160 3.66 11.21 -11.58
N SER A 161 4.41 12.29 -11.81
CA SER A 161 3.96 13.65 -11.50
C SER A 161 2.64 13.98 -12.20
N ARG A 162 2.54 13.62 -13.49
CA ARG A 162 1.32 13.86 -14.27
C ARG A 162 0.16 12.98 -13.82
N VAL A 163 0.42 11.72 -13.43
CA VAL A 163 -0.59 10.84 -12.82
C VAL A 163 -1.15 11.46 -11.54
N LYS A 164 -0.26 11.96 -10.67
CA LYS A 164 -0.61 12.60 -9.40
C LYS A 164 -1.42 13.87 -9.60
N GLU A 165 -0.95 14.80 -10.43
CA GLU A 165 -1.64 16.05 -10.76
C GLU A 165 -3.04 15.80 -11.34
N ASN A 166 -3.14 14.90 -12.32
CA ASN A 166 -4.41 14.58 -12.97
C ASN A 166 -5.42 13.98 -11.99
N ALA A 167 -4.98 13.08 -11.12
CA ALA A 167 -5.84 12.43 -10.14
C ALA A 167 -6.35 13.42 -9.08
N LEU A 168 -5.48 14.29 -8.57
CA LEU A 168 -5.87 15.36 -7.63
C LEU A 168 -6.87 16.33 -8.29
N SER A 169 -6.59 16.77 -9.51
CA SER A 169 -7.50 17.63 -10.30
C SER A 169 -8.85 16.96 -10.59
N ALA A 170 -8.90 15.63 -10.63
CA ALA A 170 -10.11 14.85 -10.80
C ALA A 170 -10.91 14.63 -9.51
N GLY A 171 -10.42 15.11 -8.37
CA GLY A 171 -11.09 15.02 -7.06
C GLY A 171 -10.60 13.87 -6.17
N ALA A 172 -9.37 13.37 -6.39
CA ALA A 172 -8.72 12.50 -5.40
C ALA A 172 -8.33 13.30 -4.15
N LEU A 173 -8.51 12.70 -2.97
CA LEU A 173 -8.16 13.32 -1.69
C LEU A 173 -6.66 13.34 -1.43
N GLY A 174 -5.95 12.32 -1.94
CA GLY A 174 -4.51 12.16 -1.81
C GLY A 174 -4.01 11.14 -2.82
N VAL A 175 -2.75 11.23 -3.24
CA VAL A 175 -2.17 10.34 -4.25
C VAL A 175 -0.71 10.08 -3.90
N THR A 176 -0.33 8.80 -3.92
CA THR A 176 1.06 8.39 -3.68
C THR A 176 1.40 7.07 -4.38
N ILE A 177 2.63 6.64 -4.23
CA ILE A 177 3.14 5.37 -4.74
C ILE A 177 2.57 4.22 -3.90
N SER A 178 2.03 3.19 -4.54
CA SER A 178 1.59 1.97 -3.84
C SER A 178 2.81 1.11 -3.52
N GLY A 179 3.15 0.99 -2.23
CA GLY A 179 4.30 0.22 -1.75
C GLY A 179 5.62 0.68 -2.38
N ALA A 180 6.34 -0.24 -3.02
CA ALA A 180 7.57 0.06 -3.78
C ALA A 180 7.28 0.51 -5.23
N GLY A 181 6.01 0.77 -5.58
CA GLY A 181 5.54 1.07 -6.94
C GLY A 181 5.53 -0.15 -7.87
N PRO A 182 5.41 0.03 -9.20
CA PRO A 182 5.21 1.30 -9.89
C PRO A 182 3.73 1.69 -9.96
N SER A 183 2.85 0.89 -9.34
CA SER A 183 1.46 1.26 -9.19
C SER A 183 1.33 2.54 -8.37
N VAL A 184 0.36 3.36 -8.75
CA VAL A 184 0.01 4.60 -8.07
C VAL A 184 -1.39 4.43 -7.50
N ILE A 185 -1.57 4.85 -6.24
CA ILE A 185 -2.84 4.75 -5.53
C ILE A 185 -3.39 6.16 -5.27
N ALA A 186 -4.65 6.37 -5.64
CA ALA A 186 -5.39 7.59 -5.34
C ALA A 186 -6.49 7.29 -4.31
N PHE A 187 -6.54 8.10 -3.26
CA PHE A 187 -7.51 8.05 -2.18
C PHE A 187 -8.75 8.85 -2.57
N ALA A 188 -9.93 8.34 -2.23
CA ALA A 188 -11.22 8.89 -2.57
C ALA A 188 -12.16 8.76 -1.37
N GLY A 189 -13.02 9.75 -1.16
CA GLY A 189 -14.06 9.73 -0.13
C GLY A 189 -15.45 9.66 -0.72
N LYS A 190 -16.46 9.87 0.13
CA LYS A 190 -17.89 9.78 -0.24
C LYS A 190 -18.29 10.54 -1.52
N SER A 191 -17.76 11.75 -1.73
CA SER A 191 -18.10 12.61 -2.87
C SER A 191 -17.22 12.40 -4.11
N SER A 192 -16.20 11.54 -4.04
CA SER A 192 -15.24 11.34 -5.12
C SER A 192 -15.79 10.40 -6.21
N ASN A 193 -15.50 10.71 -7.47
CA ASN A 193 -15.81 9.83 -8.59
C ASN A 193 -14.60 8.96 -8.98
N LEU A 194 -14.56 7.72 -8.49
CA LEU A 194 -13.46 6.76 -8.74
C LEU A 194 -13.22 6.48 -10.22
N LYS A 195 -14.26 6.49 -11.07
CA LYS A 195 -14.12 6.28 -12.52
C LYS A 195 -13.39 7.46 -13.16
N LYS A 196 -13.78 8.69 -12.80
CA LYS A 196 -13.12 9.92 -13.26
C LYS A 196 -11.66 9.97 -12.81
N ILE A 197 -11.38 9.68 -11.55
CA ILE A 197 -10.01 9.65 -11.00
C ILE A 197 -9.16 8.62 -11.73
N GLY A 198 -9.64 7.37 -11.86
CA GLY A 198 -8.90 6.32 -12.56
C GLY A 198 -8.63 6.64 -14.03
N MET A 199 -9.59 7.25 -14.73
CA MET A 199 -9.37 7.72 -16.11
C MET A 199 -8.32 8.84 -16.18
N ALA A 200 -8.32 9.76 -15.22
CA ALA A 200 -7.33 10.83 -15.14
C ALA A 200 -5.91 10.29 -14.88
N MET A 201 -5.78 9.31 -14.00
CA MET A 201 -4.54 8.56 -13.77
C MET A 201 -4.06 7.87 -15.05
N LYS A 202 -4.96 7.20 -15.77
CA LYS A 202 -4.64 6.54 -17.05
C LYS A 202 -4.09 7.52 -18.08
N ARG A 203 -4.69 8.71 -18.22
CA ARG A 203 -4.15 9.78 -19.08
C ARG A 203 -2.78 10.27 -18.61
N GLY A 204 -2.54 10.29 -17.31
CA GLY A 204 -1.23 10.63 -16.74
C GLY A 204 -0.14 9.67 -17.21
N PHE A 205 -0.38 8.36 -17.10
CA PHE A 205 0.57 7.36 -17.62
C PHE A 205 0.73 7.43 -19.15
N ALA A 206 -0.37 7.68 -19.88
CA ALA A 206 -0.34 7.82 -21.33
C ALA A 206 0.57 8.97 -21.82
N SER A 207 0.69 10.06 -21.03
CA SER A 207 1.63 11.15 -21.34
C SER A 207 3.11 10.71 -21.36
N ALA A 208 3.43 9.61 -20.66
CA ALA A 208 4.73 8.96 -20.68
C ALA A 208 4.74 7.67 -21.53
N LYS A 209 3.84 7.59 -22.54
CA LYS A 209 3.69 6.45 -23.46
C LYS A 209 3.51 5.10 -22.73
N THR A 210 2.91 5.11 -21.55
CA THR A 210 2.68 3.93 -20.72
C THR A 210 1.18 3.69 -20.59
N ASP A 211 0.69 2.49 -20.94
CA ASP A 211 -0.69 2.09 -20.64
C ASP A 211 -0.78 1.60 -19.18
N CYS A 212 -1.98 1.59 -18.60
CA CYS A 212 -2.19 1.05 -17.26
C CYS A 212 -3.55 0.36 -17.12
N GLN A 213 -3.61 -0.61 -16.22
CA GLN A 213 -4.86 -1.17 -15.71
C GLN A 213 -5.35 -0.33 -14.53
N ILE A 214 -6.65 -0.02 -14.49
CA ILE A 214 -7.29 0.64 -13.35
C ILE A 214 -8.07 -0.39 -12.55
N VAL A 215 -7.80 -0.44 -11.25
CA VAL A 215 -8.56 -1.23 -10.27
C VAL A 215 -9.18 -0.26 -9.27
N ARG A 216 -10.49 -0.39 -9.05
CA ARG A 216 -11.21 0.35 -8.01
C ARG A 216 -11.43 -0.59 -6.84
N CYS A 217 -11.03 -0.20 -5.65
CA CYS A 217 -11.12 -1.06 -4.48
C CYS A 217 -11.46 -0.28 -3.22
N LYS A 218 -11.80 -1.03 -2.17
CA LYS A 218 -11.95 -0.55 -0.80
C LYS A 218 -10.97 -1.32 0.09
N SER A 219 -10.85 -0.89 1.33
CA SER A 219 -10.10 -1.62 2.35
C SER A 219 -10.62 -3.05 2.54
N SER A 220 -9.70 -4.00 2.66
CA SER A 220 -10.00 -5.42 2.90
C SER A 220 -10.25 -5.71 4.38
N LYS A 221 -10.95 -6.82 4.66
CA LYS A 221 -11.05 -7.42 6.01
C LYS A 221 -9.88 -8.34 6.36
N GLY A 222 -8.91 -8.49 5.45
CA GLY A 222 -7.76 -9.38 5.62
C GLY A 222 -7.99 -10.74 4.97
N ALA A 223 -7.07 -11.67 5.22
CA ALA A 223 -7.14 -13.03 4.72
C ALA A 223 -8.21 -13.81 5.50
N SER A 224 -9.01 -14.60 4.80
CA SER A 224 -10.09 -15.40 5.39
C SER A 224 -10.13 -16.78 4.75
N SER A 225 -10.62 -17.77 5.51
CA SER A 225 -10.99 -19.07 4.95
C SER A 225 -12.35 -18.96 4.25
N ILE A 226 -12.46 -19.54 3.06
CA ILE A 226 -13.72 -19.76 2.34
C ILE A 226 -14.30 -21.08 2.81
#